data_AF-A0A928P070-F1
#
_entry.id   AF-A0A928P070-F1
#
_cell.length_a   1.000
_cell.length_b   1.000
_cell.length_c   1.000
_cell.angle_alpha   90.00
_cell.angle_beta   90.00
_cell.angle_gamma   90.00
#
_symmetry.space_group_name_H-M   'P 1'
#
loop_
_entity.id
_entity.type
_entity.pdbx_description
1 polymer ?
#
loop_
_entity_poly.entity_id
_entity_poly.type
_entity_poly.pdbx_seq_one_letter_code
_entity_poly.pdbx_strand_id
1 'polypeptide(L)' 'MPPLVPYIPETITVHLGTPSSNAENVTLPFAEYIANVASSEIYPTWNENAIRANIYAQISYALNRV' A
#
# COMPACT_ATOMS: atom_id res chain seq x y z
N MET A 1 28.78 -6.10 4.41
CA MET A 1 27.37 -6.56 4.34
C MET A 1 26.61 -5.50 3.58
N PRO A 2 25.82 -5.84 2.54
CA PRO A 2 24.94 -4.85 1.95
C PRO A 2 24.00 -4.33 3.04
N PRO A 3 23.69 -3.03 3.07
CA PRO A 3 22.74 -2.51 4.04
C PRO A 3 21.40 -3.21 3.85
N LEU A 4 20.80 -3.69 4.95
CA LEU A 4 19.43 -4.21 4.98
C LEU A 4 18.47 -3.02 4.79
N VAL A 5 18.42 -2.47 3.59
CA VAL A 5 17.44 -1.46 3.23
C VAL A 5 16.14 -2.16 2.85
N PRO A 6 14.98 -1.70 3.36
CA PRO A 6 13.69 -2.19 2.90
C PRO A 6 13.58 -1.99 1.38
N TYR A 7 13.20 -3.04 0.67
CA TYR A 7 12.86 -2.93 -0.75
C TYR A 7 11.48 -2.28 -0.87
N ILE A 8 11.43 -1.13 -1.54
CA ILE A 8 10.17 -0.45 -1.90
C ILE A 8 10.00 -0.64 -3.41
N PRO A 9 8.94 -1.32 -3.86
CA PRO A 9 8.71 -1.55 -5.28
C PRO A 9 8.27 -0.25 -5.98
N GLU A 10 8.57 -0.14 -7.27
CA GLU A 10 8.09 0.96 -8.09
C GLU A 10 6.59 0.84 -8.37
N THR A 11 6.10 -0.39 -8.57
CA THR A 11 4.70 -0.68 -8.90
C THR A 11 4.17 -1.87 -8.08
N ILE A 12 2.84 -1.97 -8.00
CA ILE A 12 2.13 -3.11 -7.40
C ILE A 12 1.00 -3.55 -8.34
N THR A 13 0.74 -4.86 -8.38
CA THR A 13 -0.40 -5.43 -9.10
C THR A 13 -1.53 -5.76 -8.12
N VAL A 14 -2.73 -5.28 -8.41
CA VAL A 14 -3.93 -5.46 -7.58
C VAL A 14 -5.00 -6.19 -8.37
N HIS A 15 -5.57 -7.24 -7.76
CA HIS A 15 -6.73 -7.95 -8.29
C HIS A 15 -8.02 -7.25 -7.86
N LEU A 16 -8.87 -6.87 -8.83
CA LEU A 16 -10.07 -6.05 -8.59
C LEU A 16 -11.32 -6.82 -8.16
N GLY A 17 -11.16 -8.07 -7.70
CA GLY A 17 -12.26 -8.92 -7.26
C GLY A 17 -11.91 -9.75 -6.03
N THR A 18 -12.80 -10.69 -5.69
CA THR A 18 -12.49 -11.67 -4.64
C THR A 18 -11.39 -12.61 -5.13
N PRO A 19 -10.60 -13.26 -4.24
CA PRO A 19 -9.40 -13.99 -4.63
C PRO A 19 -9.57 -15.06 -5.71
N SER A 20 -10.76 -15.64 -5.84
CA SER A 20 -11.09 -16.68 -6.83
C SER A 20 -11.98 -16.19 -7.97
N SER A 21 -12.32 -14.89 -8.01
CA SER A 21 -13.15 -14.34 -9.07
C SER A 21 -12.34 -14.09 -10.34
N ASN A 22 -13.00 -14.15 -11.50
CA ASN A 22 -12.40 -13.70 -12.75
C ASN A 22 -12.53 -12.17 -12.85
N ALA A 23 -11.64 -11.47 -12.16
CA ALA A 23 -11.54 -10.01 -12.17
C ALA A 23 -10.19 -9.54 -12.73
N GLU A 24 -10.15 -8.29 -13.17
CA GLU A 24 -8.96 -7.67 -13.76
C GLU A 24 -7.83 -7.50 -12.73
N ASN A 25 -6.59 -7.65 -13.21
CA ASN A 25 -5.39 -7.25 -12.48
C ASN A 25 -4.88 -5.94 -13.05
N VAL A 26 -4.76 -4.92 -12.19
CA VAL A 26 -4.23 -3.61 -12.57
C VAL A 26 -2.88 -3.38 -11.94
N THR A 27 -1.95 -2.78 -12.68
CA THR A 27 -0.62 -2.41 -12.17
C THR A 27 -0.50 -0.90 -12.08
N LEU A 28 -0.11 -0.40 -10.92
CA LEU A 28 -0.05 1.02 -10.61
C LEU A 28 1.21 1.36 -9.82
N PRO A 29 1.64 2.64 -9.78
CA PRO A 29 2.73 3.07 -8.91
C PRO A 29 2.42 2.75 -7.44
N PHE A 30 3.40 2.19 -6.72
CA PHE A 30 3.21 1.75 -5.34
C PHE A 30 2.78 2.90 -4.42
N ALA A 31 3.36 4.09 -4.60
CA ALA A 31 3.01 5.27 -3.81
C ALA A 31 1.55 5.71 -4.04
N GLU A 32 1.03 5.60 -5.28
CA GLU A 32 -0.36 5.93 -5.59
C GLU A 32 -1.32 4.92 -4.96
N TYR A 33 -0.97 3.62 -5.00
CA TYR A 33 -1.73 2.59 -4.30
C TYR A 33 -1.87 2.91 -2.81
N ILE A 34 -0.75 3.22 -2.13
CA ILE A 34 -0.75 3.55 -0.71
C ILE A 34 -1.54 4.83 -0.42
N ALA A 35 -1.41 5.87 -1.26
CA ALA A 35 -2.20 7.09 -1.10
C ALA A 35 -3.71 6.82 -1.21
N ASN A 36 -4.13 5.99 -2.17
CA ASN A 36 -5.53 5.61 -2.34
C ASN A 36 -6.06 4.79 -1.15
N VAL A 37 -5.29 3.82 -0.65
CA VAL A 37 -5.63 3.06 0.56
C VAL A 37 -5.76 4.00 1.76
N ALA A 38 -4.78 4.87 1.99
CA ALA A 38 -4.82 5.85 3.08
C ALA A 38 -6.06 6.75 2.99
N SER A 39 -6.37 7.28 1.81
CA SER A 39 -7.54 8.16 1.62
C SER A 39 -8.88 7.45 1.84
N SER A 40 -8.92 6.12 1.73
CA SER A 40 -10.12 5.30 1.92
C SER A 40 -10.30 4.84 3.38
N GLU A 41 -9.20 4.73 4.14
CA GLU A 41 -9.19 4.17 5.49
C GLU A 41 -9.13 5.24 6.60
N ILE A 42 -8.54 6.42 6.34
CA ILE A 42 -8.31 7.45 7.36
C ILE A 42 -8.71 8.85 6.90
N TYR A 43 -9.09 9.70 7.87
CA TYR A 43 -9.43 11.09 7.59
C TYR A 43 -8.18 12.00 7.59
N PRO A 44 -8.09 12.97 6.65
CA PRO A 44 -6.95 13.89 6.58
C PRO A 44 -6.91 14.91 7.73
N THR A 45 -7.97 15.01 8.53
CA THR A 45 -8.07 15.90 9.68
C THR A 45 -7.47 15.33 10.96
N TRP A 46 -7.01 14.08 10.93
CA TRP A 46 -6.33 13.46 12.08
C TRP A 46 -4.97 14.10 12.32
N ASN A 47 -4.43 13.90 13.53
CA ASN A 47 -3.07 14.34 13.84
C ASN A 47 -2.08 13.74 12.84
N GLU A 48 -1.11 14.54 12.37
CA GLU A 48 -0.13 14.12 11.38
C GLU A 48 0.61 12.83 11.79
N ASN A 49 0.90 12.65 13.07
CA ASN A 49 1.56 11.44 13.57
C ASN A 49 0.66 10.20 13.43
N ALA A 50 -0.65 10.35 13.59
CA ALA A 50 -1.61 9.26 13.38
C ALA A 50 -1.72 8.89 11.90
N ILE A 51 -1.70 9.89 11.01
CA ILE A 51 -1.68 9.68 9.55
C ILE A 51 -0.41 8.91 9.15
N ARG A 52 0.76 9.37 9.59
CA ARG A 52 2.06 8.71 9.32
C ARG A 52 2.09 7.28 9.84
N ALA A 53 1.62 7.04 11.07
CA ALA A 53 1.58 5.71 11.66
C ALA A 53 0.71 4.74 10.85
N ASN A 54 -0.47 5.16 10.40
CA ASN A 54 -1.34 4.33 9.56
C ASN A 54 -0.72 4.04 8.18
N ILE A 55 -0.11 5.04 7.55
CA ILE A 55 0.59 4.84 6.27
C ILE A 55 1.73 3.82 6.43
N TYR A 56 2.50 3.88 7.51
CA TYR A 56 3.54 2.87 7.78
C TYR A 56 2.97 1.46 7.98
N ALA A 57 1.82 1.34 8.66
CA ALA A 57 1.14 0.05 8.82
C ALA A 57 0.65 -0.50 7.48
N GLN A 58 0.04 0.35 6.63
CA GLN A 58 -0.43 -0.02 5.29
C GLN A 58 0.72 -0.47 4.39
N ILE A 59 1.85 0.27 4.38
CA ILE A 59 3.06 -0.11 3.65
C ILE A 59 3.58 -1.46 4.15
N SER A 60 3.69 -1.64 5.48
CA SER A 60 4.20 -2.88 6.07
C SER A 60 3.35 -4.09 5.67
N TYR A 61 2.03 -3.93 5.67
CA TYR A 61 1.11 -4.98 5.28
C TYR A 61 1.19 -5.28 3.78
N ALA A 62 1.24 -4.25 2.94
CA ALA A 62 1.38 -4.41 1.50
C ALA A 62 2.67 -5.17 1.15
N LEU A 63 3.82 -4.72 1.67
CA LEU A 63 5.13 -5.33 1.39
C LEU A 63 5.28 -6.76 1.90
N ASN A 64 4.50 -7.18 2.91
CA ASN A 64 4.49 -8.58 3.36
C ASN A 64 3.87 -9.53 2.32
N ARG A 65 3.07 -9.00 1.39
CA ARG A 65 2.30 -9.78 0.41
C ARG A 65 2.78 -9.63 -1.04
N VAL A 66 3.92 -8.95 -1.24
CA VAL A 66 4.59 -8.82 -2.54
C VAL A 66 5.71 -9.84 -2.66
#